data_AF-A0A4R8SM67-F1
#
_entry.id   AF-A0A4R8SM67-F1
#
_cell.length_a   1.000
_cell.length_b   1.000
_cell.length_c   1.000
_cell.angle_alpha   90.00
_cell.angle_beta   90.00
_cell.angle_gamma   90.00
#
_symmetry.space_group_name_H-M   'P 1'
#
loop_
_entity.id
_entity.type
_entity.pdbx_description
1 polymer ?
#
loop_
_entity_poly.entity_id
_entity_poly.type
_entity_poly.pdbx_seq_one_letter_code
_entity_poly.pdbx_strand_id
1 'polypeptide(L)'
;MTPRAVTVADVTGREDVFTLDTHGFQFLRHASVETDFTDEDRIKTVYYPEAERLYKQITGATRVVIFNHQIRRGPANWHSLGERNTEHRGPLHKAHVDQSYDGAVMMARHHLGAEADGLLDGRRFQIINLWRPIETVRKDPLAVADGKTVAEEDLVAGAIIYPRHRAETWTIKPNPAHRWYYKNRQRPDEPLLIKCFDSDESVVRRAAHCAFRDPEMDDMEHRQSIDIRALVFH
;
A
#
# COMPACT_ATOMS: atom_id res chain seq x y z
N MET A 1 13.73 17.25 -1.44
CA MET A 1 12.46 17.69 -0.81
C MET A 1 12.73 17.86 0.68
N THR A 2 12.33 18.98 1.26
CA THR A 2 12.49 19.22 2.71
C THR A 2 11.39 18.47 3.47
N PRO A 3 11.71 17.70 4.53
CA PRO A 3 10.70 17.08 5.39
C PRO A 3 9.72 18.12 5.94
N ARG A 4 8.45 17.75 6.08
CA ARG A 4 7.40 18.61 6.66
C ARG A 4 6.82 17.92 7.89
N ALA A 5 6.72 18.66 8.99
CA ALA A 5 5.99 18.21 10.15
C ALA A 5 4.48 18.21 9.82
N VAL A 6 3.81 17.11 10.11
CA VAL A 6 2.38 16.91 9.86
C VAL A 6 1.80 16.14 11.04
N THR A 7 0.56 16.43 11.43
CA THR A 7 -0.16 15.66 12.44
C THR A 7 -0.68 14.37 11.80
N VAL A 8 -0.32 13.22 12.39
CA VAL A 8 -0.83 11.90 12.00
C VAL A 8 -1.69 11.39 13.17
N ALA A 9 -2.98 11.20 12.95
CA ALA A 9 -3.91 10.84 14.00
C ALA A 9 -3.98 9.32 14.24
N ASP A 10 -3.92 8.88 15.50
CA ASP A 10 -4.11 7.47 15.85
C ASP A 10 -5.58 7.07 15.66
N VAL A 11 -5.80 5.95 14.96
CA VAL A 11 -7.14 5.41 14.69
C VAL A 11 -7.61 4.38 15.73
N THR A 12 -6.79 4.08 16.74
CA THR A 12 -7.09 3.02 17.72
C THR A 12 -8.49 3.18 18.32
N GLY A 13 -9.32 2.14 18.19
CA GLY A 13 -10.72 2.11 18.65
C GLY A 13 -11.72 2.77 17.69
N ARG A 14 -11.30 3.20 16.51
CA ARG A 14 -12.12 3.82 15.46
C ARG A 14 -11.85 3.24 14.07
N GLU A 15 -11.27 2.04 14.01
CA GLU A 15 -10.81 1.40 12.78
C GLU A 15 -11.93 1.17 11.77
N ASP A 16 -13.14 0.91 12.26
CA ASP A 16 -14.37 0.63 11.51
C ASP A 16 -14.93 1.85 10.76
N VAL A 17 -14.48 3.06 11.10
CA VAL A 17 -14.87 4.31 10.40
C VAL A 17 -14.25 4.40 9.01
N PHE A 18 -13.13 3.71 8.77
CA PHE A 18 -12.32 3.85 7.56
C PHE A 18 -12.58 2.69 6.60
N THR A 19 -13.17 3.01 5.44
CA THR A 19 -13.43 2.04 4.38
C THR A 19 -12.74 2.42 3.08
N LEU A 20 -12.52 1.42 2.21
CA LEU A 20 -11.90 1.62 0.91
C LEU A 20 -12.60 2.68 0.06
N ASP A 21 -13.93 2.68 0.03
CA ASP A 21 -14.69 3.60 -0.84
C ASP A 21 -14.80 5.01 -0.28
N THR A 22 -14.70 5.17 1.05
CA THR A 22 -14.88 6.48 1.70
C THR A 22 -13.57 7.19 2.06
N HIS A 23 -12.47 6.45 2.26
CA HIS A 23 -11.18 6.98 2.69
C HIS A 23 -10.01 6.47 1.84
N GLY A 24 -10.20 5.42 1.04
CA GLY A 24 -9.13 4.80 0.24
C GLY A 24 -8.31 3.76 1.02
N PHE A 25 -8.63 3.49 2.28
CA PHE A 25 -7.97 2.46 3.09
C PHE A 25 -8.93 1.87 4.10
N GLN A 26 -8.64 0.66 4.58
CA GLN A 26 -9.49 -0.06 5.53
C GLN A 26 -8.68 -1.00 6.41
N PHE A 27 -8.78 -0.81 7.73
CA PHE A 27 -8.19 -1.70 8.71
C PHE A 27 -9.06 -2.95 8.89
N LEU A 28 -8.41 -4.10 9.04
CA LEU A 28 -9.08 -5.39 9.21
C LEU A 28 -8.62 -6.06 10.49
N ARG A 29 -9.37 -7.08 10.91
CA ARG A 29 -8.91 -8.10 11.87
C ARG A 29 -8.84 -9.43 11.16
N HIS A 30 -7.63 -9.96 11.00
CA HIS A 30 -7.39 -11.20 10.29
C HIS A 30 -6.05 -11.80 10.73
N ALA A 31 -6.07 -12.91 11.46
CA ALA A 31 -4.88 -13.70 11.73
C ALA A 31 -4.49 -14.51 10.48
N SER A 32 -3.21 -14.50 10.10
CA SER A 32 -2.71 -15.28 8.97
C SER A 32 -2.13 -16.62 9.42
N VAL A 33 -2.24 -17.65 8.58
CA VAL A 33 -1.52 -18.91 8.77
C VAL A 33 -0.02 -18.73 8.52
N GLU A 34 0.33 -17.89 7.56
CA GLU A 34 1.72 -17.54 7.30
C GLU A 34 2.11 -16.32 8.13
N THR A 35 3.16 -16.46 8.94
CA THR A 35 3.53 -15.45 9.94
C THR A 35 4.96 -14.96 9.80
N ASP A 36 5.87 -15.81 9.29
CA ASP A 36 7.26 -15.41 9.15
C ASP A 36 7.50 -14.72 7.81
N PHE A 37 6.99 -15.20 6.67
CA PHE A 37 7.26 -14.64 5.33
C PHE A 37 8.76 -14.64 4.98
N THR A 38 9.42 -15.76 5.20
CA THR A 38 10.83 -16.02 4.83
C THR A 38 11.00 -16.98 3.65
N ASP A 39 9.95 -17.73 3.31
CA ASP A 39 9.92 -18.70 2.22
C ASP A 39 8.98 -18.22 1.10
N GLU A 40 9.57 -17.90 -0.06
CA GLU A 40 8.89 -17.42 -1.25
C GLU A 40 7.80 -18.38 -1.76
N ASP A 41 8.07 -19.69 -1.74
CA ASP A 41 7.14 -20.70 -2.21
C ASP A 41 5.97 -20.82 -1.25
N ARG A 42 6.24 -20.74 0.06
CA ARG A 42 5.19 -20.76 1.09
C ARG A 42 4.32 -19.50 1.03
N ILE A 43 4.89 -18.32 0.76
CA ILE A 43 4.12 -17.08 0.52
C ILE A 43 3.15 -17.29 -0.65
N LYS A 44 3.62 -17.82 -1.77
CA LYS A 44 2.80 -18.04 -2.97
C LYS A 44 1.77 -19.16 -2.83
N THR A 45 2.08 -20.23 -2.11
CA THR A 45 1.21 -21.41 -2.03
C THR A 45 0.23 -21.34 -0.86
N VAL A 46 0.56 -20.59 0.21
CA VAL A 46 -0.28 -20.47 1.41
C VAL A 46 -0.89 -19.08 1.53
N TYR A 47 -0.06 -18.03 1.52
CA TYR A 47 -0.52 -16.68 1.83
C TYR A 47 -1.24 -16.00 0.68
N TYR A 48 -0.83 -16.21 -0.58
CA TYR A 48 -1.54 -15.65 -1.73
C TYR A 48 -3.00 -16.13 -1.83
N PRO A 49 -3.32 -17.44 -1.70
CA PRO A 49 -4.71 -17.88 -1.64
C PRO A 49 -5.49 -17.30 -0.46
N GLU A 50 -4.84 -17.09 0.68
CA GLU A 50 -5.44 -16.42 1.84
C GLU A 50 -5.78 -14.96 1.55
N ALA A 51 -4.82 -14.20 1.01
CA ALA A 51 -5.00 -12.81 0.61
C ALA A 51 -6.07 -12.65 -0.47
N GLU A 52 -6.10 -13.54 -1.47
CA GLU A 52 -7.15 -13.54 -2.51
C GLU A 52 -8.55 -13.69 -1.90
N ARG A 53 -8.75 -14.65 -0.97
CA ARG A 53 -10.04 -14.81 -0.28
C ARG A 53 -10.40 -13.54 0.50
N LEU A 54 -9.44 -12.94 1.18
CA LEU A 54 -9.65 -11.72 1.95
C LEU A 54 -10.06 -10.55 1.03
N TYR A 55 -9.37 -10.34 -0.09
CA TYR A 55 -9.76 -9.34 -1.10
C TYR A 55 -11.19 -9.56 -1.58
N LYS A 56 -11.55 -10.78 -1.98
CA LYS A 56 -12.90 -11.12 -2.46
C LYS A 56 -13.97 -10.88 -1.38
N GLN A 57 -13.71 -11.30 -0.15
CA GLN A 57 -14.64 -11.12 0.97
C GLN A 57 -14.90 -9.64 1.28
N ILE A 58 -13.87 -8.80 1.27
CA ILE A 58 -13.99 -7.38 1.64
C ILE A 58 -14.55 -6.53 0.50
N THR A 59 -14.14 -6.83 -0.74
CA THR A 59 -14.46 -5.98 -1.89
C THR A 59 -15.66 -6.48 -2.70
N GLY A 60 -16.04 -7.75 -2.57
CA GLY A 60 -17.03 -8.38 -3.45
C GLY A 60 -16.51 -8.76 -4.83
N ALA A 61 -15.19 -8.62 -5.07
CA ALA A 61 -14.58 -8.88 -6.36
C ALA A 61 -14.79 -10.31 -6.86
N THR A 62 -14.98 -10.44 -8.18
CA THR A 62 -15.14 -11.73 -8.87
C THR A 62 -13.79 -12.34 -9.24
N ARG A 63 -12.79 -11.49 -9.52
CA ARG A 63 -11.42 -11.92 -9.85
C ARG A 63 -10.38 -11.05 -9.14
N VAL A 64 -9.34 -11.71 -8.63
CA VAL A 64 -8.18 -11.06 -8.01
C VAL A 64 -6.93 -11.65 -8.64
N VAL A 65 -6.00 -10.78 -9.04
CA VAL A 65 -4.71 -11.18 -9.61
C VAL A 65 -3.62 -10.56 -8.77
N ILE A 66 -3.00 -11.35 -7.90
CA ILE A 66 -1.83 -10.95 -7.13
C ILE A 66 -0.62 -10.99 -8.07
N PHE A 67 -0.01 -9.83 -8.31
CA PHE A 67 1.07 -9.72 -9.29
C PHE A 67 2.46 -9.68 -8.65
N ASN A 68 2.58 -9.21 -7.42
CA ASN A 68 3.80 -9.34 -6.62
C ASN A 68 3.53 -9.14 -5.12
N HIS A 69 4.59 -9.28 -4.35
CA HIS A 69 4.65 -8.78 -2.98
C HIS A 69 5.98 -8.08 -2.71
N GLN A 70 6.04 -7.32 -1.62
CA GLN A 70 7.27 -6.71 -1.12
C GLN A 70 7.40 -6.95 0.37
N ILE A 71 8.58 -7.41 0.79
CA ILE A 71 8.91 -7.58 2.21
C ILE A 71 9.90 -6.47 2.61
N ARG A 72 9.66 -5.86 3.76
CA ARG A 72 10.53 -4.84 4.34
C ARG A 72 10.89 -5.26 5.76
N ARG A 73 12.18 -5.41 6.02
CA ARG A 73 12.73 -5.76 7.36
C ARG A 73 13.93 -4.91 7.77
N GLY A 74 14.48 -4.12 6.84
CA GLY A 74 15.67 -3.31 7.10
C GLY A 74 15.36 -1.90 7.61
N PRO A 75 16.40 -1.07 7.78
CA PRO A 75 16.26 0.28 8.32
C PRO A 75 15.67 1.26 7.29
N ALA A 76 15.08 2.37 7.74
CA ALA A 76 14.50 3.39 6.87
C ALA A 76 15.52 4.07 5.94
N ASN A 77 16.78 4.17 6.37
CA ASN A 77 17.88 4.77 5.59
C ASN A 77 18.52 3.79 4.58
N TRP A 78 17.85 2.69 4.23
CA TRP A 78 18.40 1.66 3.37
C TRP A 78 18.94 2.19 2.04
N HIS A 79 18.32 3.20 1.45
CA HIS A 79 18.79 3.86 0.23
C HIS A 79 20.25 4.38 0.31
N SER A 80 20.72 4.68 1.51
CA SER A 80 22.08 5.17 1.78
C SER A 80 23.10 4.07 2.09
N LEU A 81 22.69 2.78 2.07
CA LEU A 81 23.55 1.64 2.41
C LEU A 81 24.48 1.19 1.26
N GLY A 82 24.47 1.87 0.12
CA GLY A 82 25.34 1.55 -1.02
C GLY A 82 24.81 0.39 -1.88
N GLU A 83 25.73 -0.44 -2.39
CA GLU A 83 25.39 -1.57 -3.26
C GLU A 83 24.55 -2.63 -2.53
N ARG A 84 23.65 -3.30 -3.26
CA ARG A 84 22.71 -4.31 -2.71
C ARG A 84 21.80 -3.79 -1.58
N ASN A 85 21.65 -2.47 -1.43
CA ASN A 85 20.74 -1.86 -0.47
C ASN A 85 19.30 -2.41 -0.51
N THR A 86 18.90 -2.92 -1.66
CA THR A 86 17.64 -3.56 -1.94
C THR A 86 17.35 -4.81 -1.10
N GLU A 87 18.38 -5.45 -0.56
CA GLU A 87 18.27 -6.61 0.33
C GLU A 87 17.96 -6.20 1.77
N HIS A 88 18.25 -4.94 2.11
CA HIS A 88 18.00 -4.34 3.41
C HIS A 88 16.86 -3.33 3.36
N ARG A 89 15.89 -3.51 2.45
CA ARG A 89 14.77 -2.58 2.30
C ARG A 89 14.00 -2.42 3.60
N GLY A 90 13.92 -1.19 4.05
CA GLY A 90 13.08 -0.75 5.13
C GLY A 90 11.88 0.08 4.66
N PRO A 91 11.17 0.73 5.60
CA PRO A 91 10.12 1.71 5.31
C PRO A 91 10.60 2.85 4.39
N LEU A 92 9.64 3.50 3.70
CA LEU A 92 9.89 4.69 2.88
C LEU A 92 9.15 5.90 3.48
N HIS A 93 9.88 6.99 3.77
CA HIS A 93 9.30 8.22 4.35
C HIS A 93 8.70 9.19 3.31
N LYS A 94 8.84 8.88 2.02
CA LYS A 94 8.28 9.69 0.94
C LYS A 94 6.80 9.34 0.74
N ALA A 95 5.90 10.29 0.94
CA ALA A 95 4.47 10.15 0.62
C ALA A 95 4.26 9.87 -0.87
N HIS A 96 3.56 8.78 -1.15
CA HIS A 96 3.30 8.32 -2.52
C HIS A 96 1.98 7.55 -2.64
N VAL A 97 1.56 7.35 -3.88
CA VAL A 97 0.66 6.27 -4.28
C VAL A 97 1.41 5.42 -5.30
N ASP A 98 1.38 4.09 -5.13
CA ASP A 98 2.18 3.16 -5.92
C ASP A 98 1.89 3.23 -7.43
N GLN A 99 0.69 3.66 -7.84
CA GLN A 99 0.31 3.83 -9.24
C GLN A 99 -0.32 5.21 -9.48
N SER A 100 0.08 5.84 -10.58
CA SER A 100 -0.74 6.91 -11.18
C SER A 100 -1.96 6.33 -11.90
N TYR A 101 -2.87 7.19 -12.38
CA TYR A 101 -4.01 6.71 -13.18
C TYR A 101 -3.56 5.94 -14.43
N ASP A 102 -2.65 6.52 -15.20
CA ASP A 102 -2.04 5.83 -16.34
C ASP A 102 -1.17 4.65 -15.89
N GLY A 103 -0.45 4.80 -14.79
CA GLY A 103 0.37 3.75 -14.19
C GLY A 103 -0.43 2.50 -13.81
N ALA A 104 -1.67 2.66 -13.37
CA ALA A 104 -2.56 1.54 -13.05
C ALA A 104 -2.95 0.76 -14.29
N VAL A 105 -3.29 1.45 -15.39
CA VAL A 105 -3.60 0.82 -16.69
C VAL A 105 -2.36 0.12 -17.25
N MET A 106 -1.18 0.75 -17.16
CA MET A 106 0.09 0.12 -17.55
C MET A 106 0.37 -1.15 -16.75
N MET A 107 0.16 -1.11 -15.43
CA MET A 107 0.36 -2.25 -14.55
C MET A 107 -0.59 -3.41 -14.89
N ALA A 108 -1.87 -3.09 -15.12
CA ALA A 108 -2.88 -4.07 -15.52
C ALA A 108 -2.50 -4.74 -16.85
N ARG A 109 -2.17 -3.95 -17.88
CA ARG A 109 -1.74 -4.47 -19.19
C ARG A 109 -0.47 -5.31 -19.11
N HIS A 110 0.51 -4.89 -18.31
CA HIS A 110 1.75 -5.63 -18.12
C HIS A 110 1.51 -7.03 -17.55
N HIS A 111 0.64 -7.17 -16.55
CA HIS A 111 0.40 -8.43 -15.85
C HIS A 111 -0.69 -9.31 -16.47
N LEU A 112 -1.64 -8.74 -17.20
CA LEU A 112 -2.74 -9.49 -17.83
C LEU A 112 -2.48 -9.81 -19.31
N GLY A 113 -1.55 -9.11 -19.97
CA GLY A 113 -1.25 -9.31 -21.38
C GLY A 113 -2.49 -9.14 -22.26
N ALA A 114 -2.81 -10.16 -23.06
CA ALA A 114 -3.90 -10.12 -24.03
C ALA A 114 -5.31 -10.00 -23.41
N GLU A 115 -5.49 -10.41 -22.14
CA GLU A 115 -6.79 -10.31 -21.46
C GLU A 115 -7.09 -8.89 -20.95
N ALA A 116 -6.08 -8.01 -20.89
CA ALA A 116 -6.19 -6.73 -20.20
C ALA A 116 -7.32 -5.86 -20.74
N ASP A 117 -7.36 -5.61 -22.04
CA ASP A 117 -8.32 -4.66 -22.61
C ASP A 117 -9.77 -5.11 -22.40
N GLY A 118 -10.05 -6.42 -22.46
CA GLY A 118 -11.39 -6.95 -22.18
C GLY A 118 -11.81 -6.88 -20.70
N LEU A 119 -10.85 -6.89 -19.77
CA LEU A 119 -11.13 -6.73 -18.34
C LEU A 119 -11.22 -5.27 -17.91
N LEU A 120 -10.52 -4.38 -18.61
CA LEU A 120 -10.51 -2.94 -18.34
C LEU A 120 -11.68 -2.21 -19.03
N ASP A 121 -12.29 -2.82 -20.05
CA ASP A 121 -13.42 -2.25 -20.77
C ASP A 121 -14.73 -2.38 -19.97
N GLY A 122 -15.28 -1.23 -19.55
CA GLY A 122 -16.61 -1.11 -18.94
C GLY A 122 -16.79 -1.74 -17.55
N ARG A 123 -15.74 -2.33 -16.95
CA ARG A 123 -15.79 -2.94 -15.62
C ARG A 123 -15.00 -2.15 -14.58
N ARG A 124 -15.48 -2.16 -13.33
CA ARG A 124 -14.73 -1.59 -12.21
C ARG A 124 -13.50 -2.46 -11.95
N PHE A 125 -12.33 -1.85 -11.93
CA PHE A 125 -11.11 -2.49 -11.49
C PHE A 125 -10.34 -1.58 -10.55
N GLN A 126 -9.59 -2.21 -9.66
CA GLN A 126 -8.84 -1.54 -8.60
C GLN A 126 -7.43 -2.12 -8.53
N ILE A 127 -6.51 -1.33 -7.99
CA ILE A 127 -5.25 -1.84 -7.45
C ILE A 127 -5.29 -1.59 -5.96
N ILE A 128 -5.20 -2.67 -5.18
CA ILE A 128 -5.25 -2.62 -3.73
C ILE A 128 -4.03 -3.37 -3.19
N ASN A 129 -3.38 -2.75 -2.20
CA ASN A 129 -2.34 -3.38 -1.42
C ASN A 129 -2.95 -3.90 -0.11
N LEU A 130 -2.57 -5.12 0.29
CA LEU A 130 -2.80 -5.68 1.61
C LEU A 130 -1.47 -5.60 2.35
N TRP A 131 -1.35 -4.57 3.18
CA TRP A 131 -0.19 -4.35 4.02
C TRP A 131 -0.39 -5.06 5.36
N ARG A 132 0.57 -5.87 5.78
CA ARG A 132 0.53 -6.60 7.05
C ARG A 132 1.83 -6.40 7.82
N PRO A 133 1.78 -6.00 9.11
CA PRO A 133 2.93 -6.12 9.99
C PRO A 133 3.33 -7.59 10.18
N ILE A 134 4.61 -7.90 10.05
CA ILE A 134 5.14 -9.23 10.42
C ILE A 134 5.29 -9.29 11.94
N GLU A 135 5.69 -8.16 12.54
CA GLU A 135 5.79 -7.95 13.98
C GLU A 135 4.97 -6.74 14.40
N THR A 136 4.69 -6.59 15.70
CA THR A 136 4.01 -5.40 16.22
C THR A 136 4.83 -4.15 15.89
N VAL A 137 4.22 -3.18 15.21
CA VAL A 137 4.89 -1.95 14.77
C VAL A 137 5.27 -1.10 15.98
N ARG A 138 6.57 -0.82 16.15
CA ARG A 138 7.09 0.05 17.22
C ARG A 138 7.96 1.20 16.72
N LYS A 139 8.31 1.20 15.44
CA LYS A 139 9.11 2.22 14.75
C LYS A 139 8.55 2.45 13.36
N ASP A 140 8.74 3.65 12.84
CA ASP A 140 8.35 4.03 11.49
C ASP A 140 6.94 3.58 11.10
N PRO A 141 5.86 3.91 11.85
CA PRO A 141 4.53 3.38 11.55
C PRO A 141 4.05 3.77 10.17
N LEU A 142 3.12 2.99 9.60
CA LEU A 142 2.55 3.30 8.30
C LEU A 142 1.44 4.34 8.46
N ALA A 143 1.65 5.52 7.89
CA ALA A 143 0.63 6.54 7.75
C ALA A 143 -0.10 6.38 6.41
N VAL A 144 -1.40 6.60 6.43
CA VAL A 144 -2.30 6.66 5.27
C VAL A 144 -3.12 7.96 5.32
N ALA A 145 -3.26 8.62 4.18
CA ALA A 145 -4.06 9.84 4.07
C ALA A 145 -5.50 9.51 3.68
N ASP A 146 -6.46 10.27 4.23
CA ASP A 146 -7.84 10.27 3.73
C ASP A 146 -7.83 10.80 2.29
N GLY A 147 -8.16 9.92 1.34
CA GLY A 147 -8.13 10.24 -0.08
C GLY A 147 -9.05 11.39 -0.49
N LYS A 148 -10.07 11.75 0.31
CA LYS A 148 -10.90 12.95 0.06
C LYS A 148 -10.16 14.26 0.32
N THR A 149 -9.08 14.22 1.08
CA THR A 149 -8.32 15.41 1.48
C THR A 149 -7.09 15.65 0.62
N VAL A 150 -6.67 14.67 -0.17
CA VAL A 150 -5.55 14.79 -1.10
C VAL A 150 -6.08 15.23 -2.47
N ALA A 151 -5.94 16.52 -2.76
CA ALA A 151 -6.41 17.12 -4.00
C ALA A 151 -5.64 16.59 -5.22
N GLU A 152 -6.27 16.59 -6.41
CA GLU A 152 -5.62 16.16 -7.66
C GLU A 152 -4.38 17.02 -7.98
N GLU A 153 -4.41 18.31 -7.64
CA GLU A 153 -3.32 19.25 -7.89
C GLU A 153 -2.09 18.99 -7.01
N ASP A 154 -2.26 18.24 -5.92
CA ASP A 154 -1.18 17.80 -5.05
C ASP A 154 -0.46 16.57 -5.58
N LEU A 155 -0.98 15.93 -6.63
CA LEU A 155 -0.33 14.80 -7.25
C LEU A 155 0.70 15.24 -8.28
N VAL A 156 1.88 14.63 -8.20
CA VAL A 156 2.95 14.80 -9.19
C VAL A 156 3.32 13.45 -9.75
N ALA A 157 3.05 13.25 -11.04
CA ALA A 157 3.38 12.01 -11.73
C ALA A 157 4.90 11.80 -11.72
N GLY A 158 5.32 10.63 -11.27
CA GLY A 158 6.71 10.20 -11.30
C GLY A 158 6.84 8.91 -12.09
N ALA A 159 7.58 8.95 -13.19
CA ALA A 159 7.90 7.77 -13.97
C ALA A 159 9.08 7.00 -13.36
N ILE A 160 8.95 5.67 -13.30
CA ILE A 160 10.05 4.75 -13.03
C ILE A 160 10.33 4.03 -14.35
N ILE A 161 11.54 4.21 -14.88
CA ILE A 161 11.96 3.64 -16.16
C ILE A 161 12.81 2.41 -15.89
N TYR A 162 12.28 1.25 -16.27
CA TYR A 162 13.02 -0.01 -16.29
C TYR A 162 13.51 -0.30 -17.71
N PRO A 163 14.50 -1.20 -17.89
CA PRO A 163 15.02 -1.52 -19.22
C PRO A 163 13.96 -2.00 -20.24
N ARG A 164 12.85 -2.60 -19.76
CA ARG A 164 11.82 -3.23 -20.63
C ARG A 164 10.40 -2.72 -20.41
N HIS A 165 10.16 -1.86 -19.42
CA HIS A 165 8.84 -1.31 -19.14
C HIS A 165 8.95 0.00 -18.36
N ARG A 166 7.84 0.74 -18.34
CA ARG A 166 7.68 1.96 -17.57
C ARG A 166 6.59 1.73 -16.54
N ALA A 167 6.81 2.22 -15.32
CA ALA A 167 5.77 2.35 -14.32
C ALA A 167 5.58 3.85 -14.00
N GLU A 168 4.39 4.21 -13.55
CA GLU A 168 4.11 5.58 -13.10
C GLU A 168 3.49 5.56 -11.71
N THR A 169 3.92 6.49 -10.88
CA THR A 169 3.54 6.63 -9.47
C THR A 169 3.04 8.05 -9.22
N TRP A 170 2.29 8.28 -8.14
CA TRP A 170 2.06 9.63 -7.64
C TRP A 170 3.04 9.94 -6.51
N THR A 171 3.77 11.06 -6.62
CA THR A 171 4.38 11.72 -5.46
C THR A 171 3.45 12.82 -4.97
N ILE A 172 3.36 13.00 -3.66
CA ILE A 172 2.39 13.90 -3.04
C ILE A 172 3.07 15.20 -2.60
N LYS A 173 2.55 16.35 -3.06
CA LYS A 173 2.95 17.67 -2.57
C LYS A 173 2.48 17.85 -1.13
N PRO A 174 3.24 18.53 -0.26
CA PRO A 174 2.78 18.80 1.09
C PRO A 174 1.62 19.81 1.07
N ASN A 175 0.54 19.51 1.78
CA ASN A 175 -0.60 20.41 1.95
C ASN A 175 -1.19 20.25 3.36
N PRO A 176 -1.40 21.33 4.14
CA PRO A 176 -1.98 21.25 5.48
C PRO A 176 -3.42 20.72 5.51
N ALA A 177 -4.12 20.69 4.37
CA ALA A 177 -5.46 20.10 4.27
C ALA A 177 -5.43 18.56 4.35
N HIS A 178 -4.29 17.92 4.07
CA HIS A 178 -4.18 16.46 4.10
C HIS A 178 -4.39 15.94 5.52
N ARG A 179 -5.36 15.04 5.70
CA ARG A 179 -5.60 14.35 6.96
C ARG A 179 -4.93 12.98 6.93
N TRP A 180 -3.94 12.80 7.80
CA TRP A 180 -3.16 11.57 7.91
C TRP A 180 -3.56 10.77 9.14
N TYR A 181 -3.54 9.45 8.99
CA TYR A 181 -3.95 8.49 9.99
C TYR A 181 -2.93 7.36 10.09
N TYR A 182 -2.78 6.80 11.29
CA TYR A 182 -2.00 5.59 11.54
C TYR A 182 -2.65 4.81 12.67
N LYS A 183 -2.23 3.55 12.86
CA LYS A 183 -2.64 2.76 14.02
C LYS A 183 -1.46 2.56 14.95
N ASN A 184 -1.59 3.01 16.19
CA ASN A 184 -0.56 2.81 17.19
C ASN A 184 -0.40 1.31 17.50
N ARG A 185 0.86 0.85 17.60
CA ARG A 185 1.22 -0.54 17.88
C ARG A 185 0.44 -1.57 17.03
N GLN A 186 0.26 -1.28 15.74
CA GLN A 186 -0.48 -2.16 14.82
C GLN A 186 0.13 -3.56 14.82
N ARG A 187 -0.69 -4.57 15.07
CA ARG A 187 -0.26 -5.96 15.27
C ARG A 187 -0.37 -6.78 13.97
N PRO A 188 0.29 -7.95 13.91
CA PRO A 188 0.21 -8.83 12.73
C PRO A 188 -1.19 -9.31 12.38
N ASP A 189 -2.11 -9.37 13.34
CA ASP A 189 -3.53 -9.72 13.13
C ASP A 189 -4.39 -8.53 12.66
N GLU A 190 -3.80 -7.36 12.44
CA GLU A 190 -4.48 -6.13 12.06
C GLU A 190 -4.00 -5.61 10.69
N PRO A 191 -4.20 -6.35 9.57
CA PRO A 191 -3.73 -5.88 8.28
C PRO A 191 -4.54 -4.69 7.78
N LEU A 192 -3.95 -3.94 6.85
CA LEU A 192 -4.50 -2.72 6.25
C LEU A 192 -4.63 -2.90 4.75
N LEU A 193 -5.82 -2.68 4.21
CA LEU A 193 -6.01 -2.50 2.78
C LEU A 193 -5.75 -1.05 2.40
N ILE A 194 -4.99 -0.81 1.33
CA ILE A 194 -4.65 0.51 0.81
C ILE A 194 -4.96 0.53 -0.69
N LYS A 195 -5.95 1.31 -1.06
CA LYS A 195 -6.34 1.51 -2.46
C LYS A 195 -5.29 2.38 -3.15
N CYS A 196 -4.62 1.83 -4.15
CA CYS A 196 -3.69 2.58 -5.00
C CYS A 196 -4.40 3.15 -6.25
N PHE A 197 -5.46 2.48 -6.71
CA PHE A 197 -6.26 2.91 -7.84
C PHE A 197 -7.69 2.35 -7.77
N ASP A 198 -8.65 3.10 -8.32
CA ASP A 198 -10.02 2.68 -8.62
C ASP A 198 -10.49 3.33 -9.93
N SER A 199 -11.11 2.55 -10.81
CA SER A 199 -11.72 3.08 -12.02
C SER A 199 -13.09 3.71 -11.77
N ASP A 200 -13.73 3.43 -10.63
CA ASP A 200 -14.97 4.08 -10.23
C ASP A 200 -14.71 5.48 -9.66
N GLU A 201 -15.14 6.51 -10.39
CA GLU A 201 -14.94 7.92 -10.02
C GLU A 201 -15.94 8.44 -8.99
N SER A 202 -16.96 7.64 -8.63
CA SER A 202 -17.95 8.02 -7.61
C SER A 202 -17.46 7.83 -6.17
N VAL A 203 -16.31 7.16 -5.99
CA VAL A 203 -15.71 6.82 -4.69
C VAL A 203 -14.29 7.40 -4.57
N VAL A 204 -13.70 7.30 -3.37
CA VAL A 204 -12.27 7.59 -3.21
C VAL A 204 -11.44 6.60 -4.04
N ARG A 205 -10.61 7.12 -4.93
CA ARG A 205 -9.86 6.34 -5.92
C ARG A 205 -8.46 5.89 -5.49
N ARG A 206 -7.93 6.46 -4.41
CA ARG A 206 -6.56 6.22 -3.94
C ARG A 206 -6.37 6.70 -2.49
N ALA A 207 -5.38 6.14 -1.80
CA ALA A 207 -4.85 6.66 -0.54
C ALA A 207 -3.33 6.80 -0.62
N ALA A 208 -2.86 8.03 -0.40
CA ALA A 208 -1.44 8.28 -0.22
C ALA A 208 -0.95 7.62 1.07
N HIS A 209 0.27 7.10 1.04
CA HIS A 209 0.86 6.45 2.20
C HIS A 209 2.38 6.65 2.27
N CYS A 210 2.90 6.59 3.48
CA CYS A 210 4.33 6.51 3.77
C CYS A 210 4.56 6.04 5.19
N ALA A 211 5.79 5.65 5.50
CA ALA A 211 6.21 5.63 6.89
C ALA A 211 6.43 7.06 7.39
N PHE A 212 6.30 7.29 8.68
CA PHE A 212 6.72 8.54 9.32
C PHE A 212 7.63 8.26 10.51
N ARG A 213 8.57 9.16 10.77
CA ARG A 213 9.43 9.10 11.94
C ARG A 213 8.75 9.79 13.10
N ASP A 214 8.68 9.10 14.23
CA ASP A 214 8.39 9.66 15.54
C ASP A 214 9.67 9.57 16.38
N PRO A 215 10.25 10.69 16.85
CA PRO A 215 11.46 10.67 17.67
C PRO A 215 11.36 9.77 18.91
N GLU A 216 10.17 9.60 19.49
CA GLU A 216 9.97 8.72 20.65
C GLU A 216 10.16 7.23 20.31
N MET A 217 10.17 6.90 19.01
CA MET A 217 10.31 5.54 18.50
C MET A 217 11.69 5.25 17.90
N ASP A 218 12.63 6.21 17.94
CA ASP A 218 13.91 6.09 17.24
C ASP A 218 14.77 4.92 17.74
N ASP A 219 14.70 4.57 19.03
CA ASP A 219 15.46 3.47 19.63
C ASP A 219 14.73 2.12 19.56
N MET A 220 13.55 2.07 18.95
CA MET A 220 12.77 0.85 18.81
C MET A 220 13.26 -0.02 17.63
N GLU A 221 12.89 -1.30 17.65
CA GLU A 221 13.21 -2.24 16.58
C GLU A 221 12.61 -1.83 15.24
N HIS A 222 13.31 -2.15 14.15
CA HIS A 222 12.84 -1.85 12.81
C HIS A 222 11.50 -2.53 12.51
N ARG A 223 10.60 -1.77 11.90
CA ARG A 223 9.34 -2.30 11.40
C ARG A 223 9.57 -3.41 10.38
N GLN A 224 8.90 -4.53 10.59
CA GLN A 224 8.83 -5.62 9.62
C GLN A 224 7.43 -5.72 9.04
N SER A 225 7.31 -5.76 7.71
CA SER A 225 6.01 -5.82 7.04
C SER A 225 6.08 -6.50 5.67
N ILE A 226 4.95 -7.03 5.23
CA ILE A 226 4.72 -7.50 3.85
C ILE A 226 3.58 -6.71 3.19
N ASP A 227 3.77 -6.37 1.92
CA ASP A 227 2.78 -5.77 1.03
C ASP A 227 2.39 -6.80 -0.04
N ILE A 228 1.14 -7.29 -0.06
CA ILE A 228 0.61 -8.04 -1.20
C ILE A 228 -0.08 -7.08 -2.14
N ARG A 229 0.29 -7.06 -3.42
CA ARG A 229 -0.30 -6.13 -4.40
C ARG A 229 -1.15 -6.89 -5.40
N ALA A 230 -2.39 -6.44 -5.55
CA ALA A 230 -3.36 -7.14 -6.38
C ALA A 230 -4.12 -6.19 -7.31
N LEU A 231 -4.39 -6.69 -8.51
CA LEU A 231 -5.46 -6.21 -9.37
C LEU A 231 -6.77 -6.86 -8.92
N VAL A 232 -7.82 -6.08 -8.75
CA VAL A 232 -9.11 -6.52 -8.21
C VAL A 232 -10.21 -6.12 -9.20
N PHE A 233 -10.99 -7.09 -9.68
CA PHE A 233 -12.01 -6.90 -10.72
C PHE A 233 -13.39 -7.31 -10.22
N HIS A 234 -14.40 -6.52 -10.61
CA HIS A 234 -15.80 -6.71 -10.25
C HIS A 234 -16.59 -7.27 -11.43
#